data_AF-A0A0N4Y9T7-F1
#
_entry.id   AF-A0A0N4Y9T7-F1
#
_cell.length_a   1.000
_cell.length_b   1.000
_cell.length_c   1.000
_cell.angle_alpha   90.00
_cell.angle_beta   90.00
_cell.angle_gamma   90.00
#
_symmetry.space_group_name_H-M   'P 1'
#
loop_
_entity.id
_entity.type
_entity.pdbx_description
1 polymer ?
#
loop_
_entity_poly.entity_id
_entity_poly.type
_entity_poly.pdbx_seq_one_letter_code
_entity_poly.pdbx_strand_id
1 'polypeptide(L)'
;MVGALDGNGKKALALADKLVVEVLNAEEQKLIPALKKALQAQLSAFVQVKADCFTVDDSFNETCADIIFDVAFVAWELIVAITEVHPDSQKKAKVNEILPGIDEYTRGKPGFENKIHALGKEVLAAI
;
A
#
# COMPACT_ATOMS: atom_id res chain seq x y z
N MET A 1 -7.82 24.63 7.87
CA MET A 1 -7.69 23.19 7.64
C MET A 1 -7.70 22.50 8.99
N VAL A 2 -8.88 22.09 9.46
CA VAL A 2 -9.06 21.29 10.67
C VAL A 2 -9.55 19.93 10.16
N GLY A 3 -8.83 18.86 10.47
CA GLY A 3 -8.96 17.55 9.82
C GLY A 3 -7.63 16.89 9.43
N ALA A 4 -6.50 17.43 9.91
CA ALA A 4 -5.22 16.74 9.78
C ALA A 4 -5.26 15.47 10.64
N LEU A 5 -4.88 14.33 10.07
CA LEU A 5 -4.51 13.11 10.80
C LEU A 5 -3.50 13.50 11.90
N ASP A 6 -3.94 13.76 13.12
CA ASP A 6 -3.06 14.10 14.25
C ASP A 6 -2.80 12.86 15.13
N GLY A 7 -2.84 11.68 14.49
CA GLY A 7 -2.75 10.37 15.11
C GLY A 7 -1.62 9.50 14.54
N ASN A 8 -1.73 8.18 14.75
CA ASN A 8 -0.71 7.21 14.35
C ASN A 8 -0.63 7.05 12.82
N GLY A 9 -1.71 7.36 12.09
CA GLY A 9 -1.80 7.33 10.63
C GLY A 9 -0.82 8.27 9.96
N LYS A 10 -0.69 9.52 10.44
CA LYS A 10 0.27 10.49 9.87
C LYS A 10 1.73 10.05 10.06
N LYS A 11 2.06 9.49 11.23
CA LYS A 11 3.41 8.95 11.49
C LYS A 11 3.70 7.73 10.62
N ALA A 12 2.73 6.85 10.46
CA ALA A 12 2.86 5.66 9.62
C ALA A 12 3.00 6.04 8.13
N LEU A 13 2.22 7.02 7.65
CA LEU A 13 2.35 7.58 6.31
C LEU A 13 3.74 8.17 6.08
N ALA A 14 4.23 9.02 6.98
CA ALA A 14 5.56 9.61 6.85
C ALA A 14 6.68 8.56 6.78
N LEU A 15 6.55 7.46 7.54
CA LEU A 15 7.48 6.34 7.46
C LEU A 15 7.37 5.62 6.10
N ALA A 16 6.15 5.37 5.62
CA ALA A 16 5.94 4.69 4.35
C ALA A 16 6.46 5.53 3.17
N ASP A 17 6.20 6.84 3.15
CA ASP A 17 6.72 7.78 2.16
C ASP A 17 8.26 7.78 2.15
N LYS A 18 8.89 7.79 3.32
CA LYS A 18 10.34 7.68 3.42
C LYS A 18 10.85 6.39 2.78
N LEU A 19 10.19 5.26 3.02
CA LEU A 19 10.61 3.98 2.45
C LEU A 19 10.36 3.89 0.94
N VAL A 20 9.33 4.57 0.41
CA VAL A 20 9.14 4.73 -1.04
C VAL A 20 10.30 5.54 -1.63
N VAL A 21 10.74 6.62 -0.98
CA VAL A 21 11.93 7.36 -1.40
C VAL A 21 13.18 6.49 -1.34
N GLU A 22 13.33 5.62 -0.34
CA GLU A 22 14.43 4.66 -0.29
C GLU A 22 14.41 3.67 -1.47
N VAL A 23 13.22 3.22 -1.90
CA VAL A 23 13.07 2.39 -3.13
C VAL A 23 13.58 3.13 -4.36
N LEU A 24 13.19 4.40 -4.56
CA LEU A 24 13.60 5.19 -5.72
C LEU A 24 15.11 5.42 -5.78
N ASN A 25 15.79 5.38 -4.64
CA ASN A 25 17.24 5.55 -4.54
C ASN A 25 17.99 4.22 -4.35
N ALA A 26 17.29 3.08 -4.39
CA ALA A 26 17.90 1.78 -4.15
C ALA A 26 18.71 1.32 -5.36
N GLU A 27 19.89 0.76 -5.09
CA GLU A 27 20.65 -0.02 -6.07
C GLU A 27 19.86 -1.30 -6.43
N GLU A 28 20.04 -1.82 -7.64
CA GLU A 28 19.33 -3.00 -8.16
C GLU A 28 19.34 -4.19 -7.18
N GLN A 29 20.50 -4.47 -6.57
CA GLN A 29 20.66 -5.58 -5.61
C GLN A 29 19.83 -5.43 -4.34
N LYS A 30 19.43 -4.20 -3.99
CA LYS A 30 18.64 -3.85 -2.80
C LYS A 30 17.19 -3.52 -3.13
N LEU A 31 16.82 -3.50 -4.41
CA LEU A 31 15.52 -3.03 -4.87
C LEU A 31 14.38 -3.89 -4.31
N ILE A 32 14.48 -5.23 -4.41
CA ILE A 32 13.44 -6.12 -3.86
C ILE A 32 13.31 -5.99 -2.32
N PRO A 33 14.39 -6.06 -1.52
CA PRO A 33 14.30 -5.78 -0.09
C PRO A 33 13.70 -4.41 0.26
N ALA A 34 14.03 -3.36 -0.49
CA ALA A 34 13.47 -2.02 -0.28
C ALA A 34 11.97 -1.99 -0.59
N LEU A 35 11.56 -2.57 -1.72
CA LEU A 35 10.15 -2.67 -2.12
C LEU A 35 9.31 -3.42 -1.09
N LYS A 36 9.82 -4.54 -0.55
CA LYS A 36 9.14 -5.29 0.52
C LYS A 36 8.92 -4.44 1.77
N LYS A 37 9.94 -3.69 2.19
CA LYS A 37 9.84 -2.80 3.37
C LYS A 37 8.83 -1.67 3.13
N ALA A 38 8.89 -1.04 1.96
CA ALA A 38 7.94 0.01 1.59
C ALA A 38 6.51 -0.53 1.57
N LEU A 39 6.26 -1.69 0.96
CA LEU A 39 4.94 -2.32 0.93
C LEU A 39 4.45 -2.64 2.35
N GLN A 40 5.29 -3.23 3.21
CA GLN A 40 4.93 -3.52 4.59
C GLN A 40 4.53 -2.25 5.37
N ALA A 41 5.28 -1.17 5.19
CA ALA A 41 4.97 0.11 5.83
C ALA A 41 3.68 0.72 5.27
N GLN A 42 3.44 0.63 3.97
CA GLN A 42 2.21 1.12 3.35
C GLN A 42 0.97 0.39 3.86
N LEU A 43 1.05 -0.95 3.99
CA LEU A 43 -0.03 -1.76 4.56
C LEU A 43 -0.26 -1.44 6.05
N SER A 44 0.80 -1.13 6.79
CA SER A 44 0.67 -0.68 8.18
C SER A 44 0.02 0.70 8.26
N ALA A 45 0.45 1.64 7.41
CA ALA A 45 -0.13 2.98 7.31
C ALA A 45 -1.62 2.91 6.96
N PHE A 46 -2.02 2.02 6.05
CA PHE A 46 -3.42 1.78 5.71
C PHE A 46 -4.29 1.48 6.94
N VAL A 47 -3.84 0.58 7.81
CA VAL A 47 -4.57 0.23 9.03
C VAL A 47 -4.67 1.42 9.99
N GLN A 48 -3.56 2.16 10.16
CA GLN A 48 -3.52 3.30 11.08
C GLN A 48 -4.35 4.48 10.58
N VAL A 49 -4.28 4.79 9.29
CA VAL A 49 -5.11 5.85 8.66
C VAL A 49 -6.58 5.50 8.78
N LYS A 50 -6.98 4.24 8.51
CA LYS A 50 -8.36 3.81 8.74
C LYS A 50 -8.78 4.01 10.19
N ALA A 51 -7.95 3.60 11.15
CA ALA A 51 -8.26 3.76 12.58
C ALA A 51 -8.42 5.24 12.97
N ASP A 52 -7.50 6.11 12.56
CA ASP A 52 -7.57 7.56 12.80
C ASP A 52 -8.83 8.16 12.15
N CYS A 53 -9.18 7.73 10.94
CA CYS A 53 -10.38 8.18 10.24
C CYS A 53 -11.69 7.77 10.91
N PHE A 54 -11.71 6.63 11.62
CA PHE A 54 -12.88 6.22 12.40
C PHE A 54 -12.95 6.91 13.78
N THR A 55 -11.82 7.37 14.35
CA THR A 55 -11.79 8.02 15.67
C THR A 55 -12.02 9.52 15.65
N VAL A 56 -11.75 10.21 14.53
CA VAL A 56 -11.78 11.67 14.46
C VAL A 56 -13.19 12.26 14.30
N ASP A 57 -14.14 11.55 13.69
CA ASP A 57 -15.39 12.21 13.24
C ASP A 57 -16.71 11.43 13.47
N ASP A 58 -16.68 10.25 14.12
CA ASP A 58 -17.81 9.28 14.21
C ASP A 58 -18.51 8.98 12.86
N SER A 59 -17.99 9.52 11.75
CA SER A 59 -18.54 9.52 10.42
C SER A 59 -17.37 9.62 9.42
N PHE A 60 -17.26 8.61 8.57
CA PHE A 60 -16.26 8.57 7.53
C PHE A 60 -16.51 9.71 6.52
N ASN A 61 -15.64 10.71 6.47
CA ASN A 61 -15.77 11.85 5.55
C ASN A 61 -14.99 11.62 4.23
N GLU A 62 -15.29 12.40 3.19
CA GLU A 62 -14.68 12.28 1.85
C GLU A 62 -13.14 12.41 1.88
N THR A 63 -12.60 13.25 2.78
CA THR A 63 -11.15 13.39 2.93
C THR A 63 -10.50 12.09 3.42
N CYS A 64 -11.14 11.38 4.34
CA CYS A 64 -10.68 10.07 4.77
C CYS A 64 -10.76 9.03 3.65
N ALA A 65 -11.82 9.07 2.83
CA ALA A 65 -11.95 8.23 1.65
C ALA A 65 -10.77 8.43 0.69
N ASP A 66 -10.44 9.69 0.38
CA ASP A 66 -9.35 10.04 -0.52
C ASP A 66 -7.99 9.59 0.02
N ILE A 67 -7.70 9.84 1.30
CA ILE A 67 -6.41 9.44 1.88
C ILE A 67 -6.29 7.90 1.88
N ILE A 68 -7.34 7.19 2.28
CA ILE A 68 -7.34 5.72 2.32
C ILE A 68 -7.17 5.14 0.91
N PHE A 69 -7.80 5.75 -0.09
CA PHE A 69 -7.62 5.40 -1.49
C PHE A 69 -6.17 5.61 -1.92
N ASP A 70 -5.58 6.78 -1.66
CA ASP A 70 -4.20 7.07 -2.06
C ASP A 70 -3.20 6.13 -1.37
N VAL A 71 -3.43 5.79 -0.09
CA VAL A 71 -2.60 4.80 0.62
C VAL A 71 -2.64 3.44 -0.07
N ALA A 72 -3.83 2.97 -0.44
CA ALA A 72 -4.01 1.71 -1.13
C ALA A 72 -3.44 1.75 -2.55
N PHE A 73 -3.59 2.87 -3.26
CA PHE A 73 -3.04 3.04 -4.60
C PHE A 73 -1.50 2.92 -4.60
N VAL A 74 -0.81 3.54 -3.64
CA VAL A 74 0.64 3.37 -3.50
C VAL A 74 1.02 1.92 -3.18
N ALA A 75 0.22 1.21 -2.36
CA ALA A 75 0.47 -0.20 -2.08
C ALA A 75 0.33 -1.06 -3.35
N TRP A 76 -0.62 -0.74 -4.24
CA TRP A 76 -0.77 -1.38 -5.54
C TRP A 76 0.46 -1.17 -6.42
N GLU A 77 0.92 0.08 -6.58
CA GLU A 77 2.11 0.40 -7.38
C GLU A 77 3.36 -0.35 -6.87
N LEU A 78 3.51 -0.47 -5.54
CA LEU A 78 4.60 -1.26 -4.94
C LEU A 78 4.49 -2.75 -5.27
N ILE A 79 3.28 -3.32 -5.30
CA ILE A 79 3.05 -4.72 -5.69
C ILE A 79 3.41 -4.93 -7.17
N VAL A 80 2.99 -4.03 -8.05
CA VAL A 80 3.33 -4.08 -9.48
C VAL A 80 4.84 -4.01 -9.66
N ALA A 81 5.50 -3.06 -9.00
CA ALA A 81 6.96 -2.91 -9.06
C ALA A 81 7.69 -4.17 -8.57
N ILE A 82 7.25 -4.79 -7.47
CA ILE A 82 7.79 -6.09 -7.01
C ILE A 82 7.69 -7.13 -8.11
N THR A 83 6.55 -7.23 -8.77
CA THR A 83 6.27 -8.22 -9.81
C THR A 83 7.17 -8.02 -11.03
N GLU A 84 7.35 -6.77 -11.45
CA GLU A 84 8.17 -6.43 -12.61
C GLU A 84 9.64 -6.79 -12.39
N VAL A 85 10.18 -6.43 -11.22
CA VAL A 85 11.62 -6.53 -10.92
C VAL A 85 12.02 -7.81 -10.18
N HIS A 86 11.08 -8.72 -9.87
CA HIS A 86 11.41 -9.96 -9.15
C HIS A 86 12.35 -10.85 -9.99
N PRO A 87 13.57 -11.19 -9.50
CA PRO A 87 14.53 -11.98 -10.28
C PRO A 87 14.16 -13.46 -10.36
N ASP A 88 13.46 -13.98 -9.35
CA ASP A 88 12.95 -15.35 -9.32
C ASP A 88 11.63 -15.45 -10.10
N SER A 89 11.65 -16.22 -11.20
CA SER A 89 10.51 -16.42 -12.10
C SER A 89 9.36 -17.21 -11.46
N GLN A 90 9.62 -18.10 -10.50
CA GLN A 90 8.57 -18.83 -9.78
C GLN A 90 7.84 -17.90 -8.82
N LYS A 91 8.57 -17.07 -8.09
CA LYS A 91 7.96 -16.06 -7.21
C LYS A 91 7.18 -15.02 -8.02
N LYS A 92 7.72 -14.59 -9.17
CA LYS A 92 7.02 -13.71 -10.11
C LYS A 92 5.72 -14.32 -10.62
N ALA A 93 5.72 -15.61 -10.99
CA ALA A 93 4.52 -16.32 -11.42
C ALA A 93 3.47 -16.39 -10.30
N LYS A 94 3.88 -16.69 -9.06
CA LYS A 94 2.97 -16.69 -7.90
C LYS A 94 2.33 -15.32 -7.67
N VAL A 95 3.11 -14.24 -7.76
CA VAL A 95 2.56 -12.89 -7.64
C VAL A 95 1.60 -12.59 -8.80
N ASN A 96 1.95 -12.95 -10.04
CA ASN A 96 1.06 -12.80 -11.20
C ASN A 96 -0.24 -13.60 -11.10
N GLU A 97 -0.24 -14.75 -10.43
CA GLU A 97 -1.44 -15.55 -10.14
C GLU A 97 -2.33 -14.92 -9.06
N ILE A 98 -1.76 -14.07 -8.20
CA ILE A 98 -2.47 -13.32 -7.16
C ILE A 98 -3.11 -12.04 -7.75
N LEU A 99 -2.51 -11.47 -8.80
CA LEU A 99 -2.97 -10.25 -9.48
C LEU A 99 -4.29 -10.33 -10.31
N PRO A 100 -4.80 -11.47 -10.82
CA PRO A 100 -5.95 -11.47 -11.72
C PRO A 100 -7.22 -10.96 -11.00
N GLY A 101 -7.92 -10.06 -11.66
CA GLY A 101 -9.19 -9.51 -11.18
C GLY A 101 -9.07 -8.14 -10.52
N ILE A 102 -7.98 -7.39 -10.73
CA ILE A 102 -7.85 -5.99 -10.27
C ILE A 102 -8.03 -4.94 -11.37
N ASP A 103 -7.95 -5.32 -12.65
CA ASP A 103 -8.30 -4.46 -13.80
C ASP A 103 -9.74 -3.90 -13.70
N GLU A 104 -10.58 -4.52 -12.87
CA GLU A 104 -11.91 -4.03 -12.56
C GLU A 104 -11.96 -2.89 -11.53
N TYR A 105 -10.91 -2.60 -10.75
CA TYR A 105 -10.98 -1.60 -9.66
C TYR A 105 -10.25 -0.32 -10.01
N THR A 106 -10.98 0.55 -10.68
CA THR A 106 -10.66 1.97 -10.78
C THR A 106 -11.05 2.70 -9.49
N ARG A 107 -10.43 3.87 -9.26
CA ARG A 107 -10.86 4.85 -8.25
C ARG A 107 -12.39 4.94 -8.19
N GLY A 108 -12.96 4.73 -7.00
CA GLY A 108 -14.40 4.79 -6.77
C GLY A 108 -15.15 3.44 -6.77
N LYS A 109 -14.49 2.30 -7.03
CA LYS A 109 -15.11 0.99 -6.76
C LYS A 109 -15.05 0.66 -5.25
N PRO A 110 -16.20 0.41 -4.59
CA PRO A 110 -16.22 0.05 -3.18
C PRO A 110 -15.36 -1.19 -2.89
N GLY A 111 -14.49 -1.10 -1.89
CA GLY A 111 -13.71 -2.22 -1.39
C GLY A 111 -12.37 -2.46 -2.09
N PHE A 112 -11.99 -1.62 -3.07
CA PHE A 112 -10.67 -1.63 -3.69
C PHE A 112 -9.56 -1.63 -2.63
N GLU A 113 -9.66 -0.74 -1.66
CA GLU A 113 -8.58 -0.45 -0.73
C GLU A 113 -8.33 -1.61 0.23
N ASN A 114 -9.40 -2.25 0.71
CA ASN A 114 -9.30 -3.45 1.54
C ASN A 114 -8.74 -4.63 0.75
N LYS A 115 -9.10 -4.75 -0.54
CA LYS A 115 -8.59 -5.82 -1.41
C LYS A 115 -7.10 -5.62 -1.68
N ILE A 116 -6.64 -4.41 -1.99
CA ILE A 116 -5.20 -4.13 -2.14
C ILE A 116 -4.45 -4.43 -0.84
N HIS A 117 -5.03 -4.06 0.32
CA HIS A 117 -4.40 -4.38 1.59
C HIS A 117 -4.29 -5.90 1.84
N ALA A 118 -5.31 -6.69 1.48
CA ALA A 118 -5.24 -8.15 1.55
C ALA A 118 -4.21 -8.73 0.58
N LEU A 119 -4.24 -8.26 -0.67
CA LEU A 119 -3.30 -8.64 -1.74
C LEU A 119 -1.84 -8.41 -1.35
N GLY A 120 -1.54 -7.23 -0.80
CA GLY A 120 -0.19 -6.89 -0.36
C GLY A 120 0.35 -7.85 0.71
N LYS A 121 -0.52 -8.38 1.58
CA LYS A 121 -0.12 -9.41 2.56
C LYS A 121 0.20 -10.74 1.89
N GLU A 122 -0.61 -11.16 0.92
CA GLU A 122 -0.37 -12.39 0.15
C GLU A 122 0.95 -12.29 -0.63
N VAL A 123 1.19 -11.16 -1.29
CA VAL A 123 2.44 -10.89 -2.00
C VAL A 123 3.63 -10.93 -1.05
N LEU A 124 3.57 -10.27 0.11
CA LEU A 124 4.65 -10.31 1.11
C LEU A 124 4.92 -11.72 1.64
N ALA A 125 3.90 -12.58 1.74
CA ALA A 125 4.06 -13.96 2.16
C ALA A 125 4.64 -14.88 1.07
N ALA A 126 4.42 -14.53 -0.20
CA ALA A 126 4.89 -15.32 -1.34
C ALA A 126 6.37 -15.08 -1.71
N ILE A 127 6.95 -13.95 -1.28
CA ILE A 127 8.29 -13.48 -1.70
C ILE A 127 9.31 -13.48 -0.57
#